data_AF-A0A9W4SKQ1-F1
#
_entry.id   AF-A0A9W4SKQ1-F1
#
_cell.length_a   1.000
_cell.length_b   1.000
_cell.length_c   1.000
_cell.angle_alpha   90.00
_cell.angle_beta   90.00
_cell.angle_gamma   90.00
#
_symmetry.space_group_name_H-M   'P 1'
#
loop_
_entity.id
_entity.type
_entity.pdbx_description
1 polymer ?
#
loop_
_entity_poly.entity_id
_entity_poly.type
_entity_poly.pdbx_seq_one_letter_code
_entity_poly.pdbx_strand_id
1 'polypeptide(L)'
;MAVKHVWWGHLGGPVQKGIVTYSISPYQQRAFAGAIKHGVFNVFRRTISQAPYVGVPVTLGYLIYYDRKKRHDFLASKAGKEELLKW
;
A
#
# COMPACT_ATOMS: atom_id res chain seq x y z
N MET A 1 22.59 2.02 -25.30
CA MET A 1 23.61 1.71 -24.28
C MET A 1 23.14 2.33 -22.96
N ALA A 2 22.81 1.51 -21.97
CA ALA A 2 22.27 1.99 -20.69
C ALA A 2 23.39 2.65 -19.88
N VAL A 3 23.23 3.93 -19.57
CA VAL A 3 24.15 4.68 -18.69
C VAL A 3 24.00 4.09 -17.28
N LYS A 4 25.02 3.35 -16.84
CA LYS A 4 25.02 2.61 -15.56
C LYS A 4 25.23 3.50 -14.33
N HIS A 5 25.68 4.75 -14.50
CA HIS A 5 25.82 5.70 -13.40
C HIS A 5 25.43 7.11 -13.84
N VAL A 6 24.50 7.69 -13.09
CA VAL A 6 23.83 8.95 -13.35
C VAL A 6 24.28 9.96 -12.29
N TRP A 7 24.54 11.21 -12.68
CA TRP A 7 24.95 12.28 -11.74
C TRP A 7 24.33 13.62 -12.13
N TRP A 8 24.38 14.61 -11.22
CA TRP A 8 23.97 15.98 -11.52
C TRP A 8 24.69 16.49 -12.77
N GLY A 9 23.93 16.95 -13.78
CA GLY A 9 24.45 17.36 -15.08
C GLY A 9 24.47 16.27 -16.17
N HIS A 10 24.35 15.00 -15.81
CA HIS A 10 24.24 13.88 -16.75
C HIS A 10 23.21 12.86 -16.26
N LEU A 11 21.93 13.26 -16.31
CA LEU A 11 20.82 12.47 -15.80
C LEU A 11 20.37 11.31 -16.72
N GLY A 12 20.92 11.23 -17.94
CA GLY A 12 20.59 10.17 -18.91
C GLY A 12 19.18 10.25 -19.51
N GLY A 13 18.40 11.28 -19.18
CA GLY A 13 17.08 11.54 -19.76
C GLY A 13 17.14 12.21 -21.14
N PRO A 14 16.00 12.30 -21.84
CA PRO A 14 15.91 13.04 -23.09
C PRO A 14 16.22 14.52 -22.89
N VAL A 15 16.66 15.20 -23.96
CA VAL A 15 16.92 16.65 -23.94
C VAL A 15 15.61 17.39 -23.71
N GLN A 16 15.56 18.23 -22.68
CA GLN A 16 14.41 19.08 -22.35
C GLN A 16 14.71 20.52 -22.75
N LYS A 17 13.83 21.14 -23.55
CA LYS A 17 13.95 22.54 -23.98
C LYS A 17 12.57 23.19 -23.90
N GLY A 18 12.49 24.41 -23.37
CA GLY A 18 11.25 25.20 -23.30
C GLY A 18 10.35 24.93 -22.08
N ILE A 19 10.80 24.12 -21.11
CA ILE A 19 10.07 23.89 -19.86
C ILE A 19 10.58 24.90 -18.82
N VAL A 20 9.67 25.72 -18.28
CA VAL A 20 9.98 26.71 -17.23
C VAL A 20 9.26 26.29 -15.95
N THR A 21 10.01 26.18 -14.85
CA THR A 21 9.50 25.77 -13.54
C THR A 21 9.58 26.93 -12.57
N TYR A 22 8.49 27.22 -11.87
CA TYR A 22 8.41 28.25 -10.84
C TYR A 22 8.26 27.61 -9.46
N SER A 23 8.90 28.20 -8.46
CA SER A 23 8.78 27.79 -7.06
C SER A 23 8.77 29.02 -6.16
N ILE A 24 8.17 28.88 -4.98
CA ILE A 24 8.13 29.91 -3.93
C ILE A 24 8.92 29.38 -2.73
N SER A 25 9.64 30.25 -2.03
CA SER A 25 10.38 29.87 -0.82
C SER A 25 9.46 29.21 0.22
N PRO A 26 9.85 28.09 0.86
CA PRO A 26 9.05 27.44 1.89
C PRO A 26 8.72 28.36 3.08
N TYR A 27 9.59 29.32 3.38
CA TYR A 27 9.38 30.31 4.45
C TYR A 27 8.32 31.37 4.12
N GLN A 28 7.89 31.44 2.86
CA GLN A 28 6.80 32.31 2.41
C GLN A 28 5.47 31.55 2.27
N GLN A 29 5.48 30.22 2.46
CA GLN A 29 4.30 29.37 2.38
C GLN A 29 3.84 28.91 3.76
N ARG A 30 2.55 28.59 3.88
CA ARG A 30 2.01 27.91 5.07
C ARG A 30 2.23 26.41 4.93
N ALA A 31 3.04 25.81 5.80
CA ALA A 31 3.44 24.40 5.71
C ALA A 31 2.27 23.39 5.57
N PHE A 32 1.15 23.62 6.26
CA PHE A 32 -0.03 22.74 6.23
C PHE A 32 -1.25 23.38 5.57
N ALA A 33 -1.04 24.31 4.63
CA ALA A 33 -2.15 24.87 3.86
C ALA A 33 -2.97 23.75 3.18
N GLY A 34 -4.26 23.67 3.50
CA GLY A 34 -5.16 22.70 2.87
C GLY A 34 -5.01 21.25 3.34
N ALA A 35 -4.18 20.96 4.34
CA ALA A 35 -3.95 19.60 4.83
C ALA A 35 -5.24 18.89 5.25
N ILE A 36 -6.16 19.59 5.92
CA ILE A 36 -7.45 19.02 6.33
C ILE A 36 -8.48 19.17 5.21
N LYS A 37 -8.72 20.40 4.74
CA LYS A 37 -9.75 20.73 3.74
C LYS A 37 -9.61 19.91 2.45
N HIS A 38 -8.40 19.66 1.98
CA HIS A 38 -8.14 18.92 0.74
C HIS A 38 -7.48 17.57 0.99
N GLY A 39 -6.59 17.48 2.00
CA GLY A 39 -5.85 16.25 2.25
C GLY A 39 -6.73 15.08 2.67
N VAL A 40 -7.74 15.28 3.53
CA VAL A 40 -8.62 14.18 3.99
C VAL A 40 -9.36 13.53 2.82
N PHE A 41 -10.01 14.33 1.97
CA PHE A 41 -10.73 13.81 0.81
C PHE A 41 -9.79 13.19 -0.22
N ASN A 42 -8.60 13.75 -0.41
CA ASN A 42 -7.63 13.18 -1.34
C ASN A 42 -7.06 11.86 -0.84
N VAL A 43 -6.78 11.72 0.46
CA VAL A 43 -6.36 10.46 1.09
C VAL A 43 -7.46 9.41 0.91
N PHE A 44 -8.70 9.74 1.23
CA PHE A 44 -9.84 8.84 1.05
C PHE A 44 -9.98 8.36 -0.40
N ARG A 45 -9.97 9.30 -1.37
CA ARG A 45 -10.05 8.99 -2.81
C ARG A 45 -8.92 8.04 -3.25
N ARG A 46 -7.69 8.28 -2.78
CA ARG A 46 -6.53 7.43 -3.10
C ARG A 46 -6.64 6.04 -2.46
N THR A 47 -7.02 5.96 -1.18
CA THR A 47 -7.16 4.69 -0.46
C THR A 47 -8.25 3.81 -1.07
N ILE A 48 -9.42 4.36 -1.41
CA ILE A 48 -10.49 3.57 -2.04
C ILE A 48 -10.08 3.02 -3.40
N SER A 49 -9.32 3.78 -4.19
CA SER A 49 -8.85 3.28 -5.50
C SER A 49 -7.95 2.04 -5.39
N GLN A 50 -7.30 1.85 -4.24
CA GLN A 50 -6.42 0.71 -3.95
C GLN A 50 -7.09 -0.37 -3.08
N ALA A 51 -8.22 -0.04 -2.46
CA ALA A 51 -8.93 -0.94 -1.56
C ALA A 51 -9.34 -2.28 -2.20
N PRO A 52 -9.73 -2.39 -3.49
CA PRO A 52 -9.99 -3.69 -4.10
C PRO A 52 -8.75 -4.58 -4.21
N TYR A 53 -7.60 -3.99 -4.54
CA TYR A 53 -6.36 -4.75 -4.74
C TYR A 53 -5.76 -5.28 -3.44
N VAL A 54 -5.96 -4.55 -2.33
CA VAL A 54 -5.46 -4.96 -1.01
C VAL A 54 -6.55 -5.68 -0.21
N GLY A 55 -7.77 -5.18 -0.25
CA GLY A 55 -8.89 -5.69 0.53
C GLY A 55 -9.29 -7.10 0.14
N VAL A 56 -9.37 -7.41 -1.16
CA VAL A 56 -9.73 -8.76 -1.62
C VAL A 56 -8.76 -9.84 -1.10
N PRO A 57 -7.43 -9.75 -1.29
CA PRO A 57 -6.52 -10.77 -0.79
C PRO A 57 -6.46 -10.81 0.74
N VAL A 58 -6.54 -9.67 1.43
CA VAL A 58 -6.55 -9.63 2.91
C VAL A 58 -7.80 -10.32 3.46
N THR A 59 -8.99 -10.02 2.93
CA THR A 59 -10.23 -10.64 3.37
C THR A 59 -10.22 -12.14 3.09
N LEU A 60 -9.82 -12.56 1.89
CA LEU A 60 -9.71 -13.98 1.55
C LEU A 60 -8.73 -14.73 2.47
N GLY A 61 -7.54 -14.17 2.69
CA GLY A 61 -6.55 -14.75 3.58
C GLY A 61 -7.06 -14.88 5.01
N TYR A 62 -7.75 -13.85 5.51
CA TYR A 62 -8.34 -13.87 6.85
C TYR A 62 -9.44 -14.93 7.00
N LEU A 63 -10.32 -15.08 6.00
CA LEU A 63 -11.37 -16.09 6.02
C LEU A 63 -10.79 -17.51 6.06
N ILE A 64 -9.77 -17.79 5.24
CA ILE A 64 -9.07 -19.08 5.26
C ILE A 64 -8.43 -19.30 6.61
N TYR A 65 -7.69 -18.32 7.13
CA TYR A 65 -7.05 -18.43 8.44
C TYR A 65 -8.06 -18.73 9.56
N TYR A 66 -9.18 -18.02 9.57
CA TYR A 66 -10.21 -18.17 10.60
C TYR A 66 -10.82 -19.58 10.60
N ASP A 67 -11.18 -20.11 9.43
CA ASP A 67 -11.70 -21.48 9.28
C ASP A 67 -10.68 -22.52 9.76
N ARG A 68 -9.42 -22.40 9.30
CA ARG A 68 -8.36 -23.35 9.66
C ARG A 68 -8.02 -23.31 11.14
N LYS A 69 -8.02 -22.12 11.76
CA LYS A 69 -7.81 -21.97 13.19
C LYS A 69 -8.92 -22.63 13.99
N LYS A 70 -10.18 -22.36 13.65
CA LYS A 70 -11.34 -22.98 14.32
C LYS A 70 -11.30 -24.52 14.22
N ARG A 71 -10.97 -25.05 13.04
CA ARG A 71 -10.81 -26.49 12.84
C ARG A 71 -9.63 -27.05 13.63
N HIS A 72 -8.50 -26.37 13.66
CA HIS A 72 -7.34 -26.77 14.45
C HIS A 72 -7.66 -26.83 15.94
N ASP A 73 -8.32 -25.79 16.48
CA ASP A 73 -8.72 -25.73 17.89
C ASP A 73 -9.72 -26.84 18.24
N PHE A 74 -10.64 -27.17 17.33
CA PHE A 74 -11.57 -28.31 17.51
C PHE A 74 -10.84 -29.66 17.54
N LEU A 75 -9.91 -29.90 16.60
CA LEU A 75 -9.13 -31.15 16.55
C LEU A 75 -8.19 -31.30 17.75
N ALA A 76 -7.68 -30.19 18.29
CA ALA A 76 -6.89 -30.17 19.52
C ALA A 76 -7.72 -30.40 20.79
N SER A 77 -9.06 -30.30 20.70
CA SER A 77 -9.96 -30.55 21.83
C SER A 77 -10.20 -32.05 22.05
N LYS A 78 -10.69 -32.42 23.24
CA LYS A 78 -11.06 -33.81 23.54
C LYS A 78 -12.13 -34.37 22.60
N ALA A 79 -13.09 -33.52 22.19
CA ALA A 79 -14.19 -33.92 21.32
C ALA A 79 -13.75 -34.22 19.88
N GLY A 80 -12.68 -33.57 19.41
CA GLY A 80 -12.14 -33.78 18.06
C GLY A 80 -11.11 -34.92 17.95
N LYS A 81 -10.74 -35.57 19.06
CA LYS A 81 -9.65 -36.55 19.10
C LYS A 81 -9.89 -37.77 18.19
N GLU A 82 -11.13 -38.24 18.10
CA GLU A 82 -11.49 -39.35 17.21
C GLU A 82 -11.41 -38.96 15.73
N GLU A 83 -11.73 -37.71 15.39
CA GLU A 83 -11.62 -37.21 14.03
C GLU A 83 -10.17 -36.94 13.64
N LEU A 84 -9.34 -36.51 14.59
CA LEU A 84 -7.90 -36.34 14.40
C LEU A 84 -7.20 -37.66 14.08
N LEU A 85 -7.58 -38.76 14.73
CA LEU A 85 -6.99 -40.10 14.53
C LEU A 85 -7.37 -40.77 13.19
N LYS A 86 -8.33 -40.21 12.44
CA LYS A 86 -8.75 -40.72 11.12
C LYS A 86 -7.83 -40.27 9.99
N TRP A 87 -6.93 -39.34 10.27
CA TRP A 87 -5.91 -38.84 9.35
C TRP A 87 -4.55 -39.43 9.71
#